data_AF-A0A453G3S1-F1
#
_entry.id   AF-A0A453G3S1-F1
#
_cell.length_a   1.000
_cell.length_b   1.000
_cell.length_c   1.000
_cell.angle_alpha   90.00
_cell.angle_beta   90.00
_cell.angle_gamma   90.00
#
_symmetry.space_group_name_H-M   'P 1'
#
loop_
_entity.id
_entity.type
_entity.pdbx_description
1 polymer ?
#
loop_
_entity_poly.entity_id
_entity_poly.type
_entity_poly.pdbx_seq_one_letter_code
_entity_poly.pdbx_strand_id
1 'polypeptide(L)'
;LVTFRLRPRLEGDDDAVDASNRGLLVAVNASGRAFMTHFVVDGKFVIRMAVGGAMTEMQHVQDTWELVREKAEEVGALQNERNVR
;
A
#
# COMPACT_ATOMS: atom_id res chain seq x y z
N LEU A 1 -13.43 -3.69 8.05
CA LEU A 1 -12.61 -2.68 7.35
C LEU A 1 -11.22 -2.73 7.95
N VAL A 2 -10.15 -2.73 7.16
CA VAL A 2 -8.76 -2.73 7.66
C VAL A 2 -8.00 -1.54 7.09
N THR A 3 -7.21 -0.88 7.92
CA THR A 3 -6.31 0.22 7.53
C THR A 3 -4.88 -0.12 7.88
N PHE A 4 -3.95 0.16 6.98
CA PHE A 4 -2.53 -0.11 7.18
C PHE A 4 -1.65 0.94 6.49
N ARG A 5 -0.36 0.97 6.84
CA ARG A 5 0.65 1.76 6.15
C ARG A 5 1.92 0.92 5.98
N LEU A 6 2.54 1.02 4.80
CA LEU A 6 3.88 0.51 4.55
C LEU A 6 4.88 1.37 5.32
N ARG A 7 5.70 0.75 6.17
CA ARG A 7 6.84 1.41 6.83
C ARG A 7 8.12 0.66 6.44
N PRO A 8 9.04 1.30 5.71
CA PRO A 8 10.34 0.70 5.41
C PRO A 8 11.08 0.34 6.70
N ARG A 9 11.96 -0.67 6.62
CA ARG A 9 12.73 -1.18 7.77
C ARG A 9 13.83 -0.21 8.22
N LEU A 10 14.30 0.64 7.29
CA LEU A 10 15.12 1.80 7.58
C LEU A 10 14.20 2.98 7.88
N GLU A 11 14.56 3.79 8.87
CA GLU A 11 13.78 4.98 9.21
C GLU A 11 13.76 5.96 8.03
N GLY A 12 12.56 6.39 7.65
CA GLY A 12 12.31 7.54 6.80
C GLY A 12 11.43 8.53 7.56
N ASP A 13 11.50 9.81 7.20
CA ASP A 13 10.57 10.81 7.72
C ASP A 13 9.12 10.49 7.29
N ASP A 14 8.14 11.12 7.96
CA ASP A 14 6.73 10.83 7.67
C ASP A 14 6.35 11.20 6.22
N ASP A 15 7.01 12.18 5.59
CA ASP A 15 6.77 12.57 4.20
C ASP A 15 7.21 11.48 3.21
N ALA A 16 8.40 10.91 3.40
CA ALA A 16 8.90 9.80 2.60
C ALA A 16 8.02 8.56 2.77
N VAL A 17 7.57 8.28 4.00
CA VAL A 17 6.64 7.18 4.27
C VAL A 17 5.31 7.41 3.56
N ASP A 18 4.78 8.63 3.59
CA ASP A 18 3.52 8.97 2.92
C ASP A 18 3.64 8.89 1.40
N ALA A 19 4.77 9.33 0.82
CA ALA A 19 5.07 9.15 -0.59
C ALA A 19 5.10 7.67 -1.01
N SER A 20 5.72 6.80 -0.20
CA SER A 20 5.72 5.36 -0.43
C SER A 20 4.33 4.75 -0.38
N ASN A 21 3.50 5.16 0.57
CA ASN A 21 2.12 4.67 0.68
C ASN A 21 1.23 5.15 -0.47
N ARG A 22 1.43 6.39 -0.96
CA ARG A 22 0.77 6.87 -2.19
C ARG A 22 1.19 6.05 -3.40
N GLY A 23 2.49 5.78 -3.55
CA GLY A 23 3.02 4.96 -4.63
C GLY A 23 2.45 3.54 -4.61
N LEU A 24 2.40 2.92 -3.43
CA LEU A 24 1.79 1.60 -3.25
C LEU A 24 0.32 1.58 -3.64
N LEU A 25 -0.46 2.56 -3.19
CA LEU A 25 -1.88 2.66 -3.55
C LEU A 25 -2.06 2.77 -5.07
N VAL A 26 -1.28 3.63 -5.72
CA VAL A 26 -1.32 3.80 -7.18
C VAL A 26 -0.96 2.50 -7.89
N ALA A 27 0.10 1.82 -7.46
CA ALA A 27 0.55 0.55 -8.06
C ALA A 27 -0.50 -0.56 -7.92
N VAL A 28 -1.13 -0.69 -6.75
CA VAL A 28 -2.20 -1.68 -6.55
C VAL A 28 -3.40 -1.35 -7.44
N ASN A 29 -3.89 -0.11 -7.42
CA ASN A 29 -5.06 0.27 -8.22
C ASN A 29 -4.78 0.17 -9.74
N ALA A 30 -3.56 0.48 -10.18
CA ALA A 30 -3.14 0.36 -11.58
C ALA A 30 -3.06 -1.11 -12.05
N SER A 31 -2.89 -2.07 -11.14
CA SER A 31 -2.90 -3.50 -11.49
C SER A 31 -4.25 -4.00 -11.99
N GLY A 32 -5.35 -3.31 -11.65
CA GLY A 32 -6.72 -3.73 -11.94
C GLY A 32 -7.20 -4.98 -11.18
N ARG A 33 -6.33 -5.63 -10.39
CA ARG A 33 -6.64 -6.85 -9.62
C ARG A 33 -7.38 -6.56 -8.31
N ALA A 34 -7.12 -5.40 -7.71
CA ALA A 34 -7.80 -4.93 -6.52
C ALA A 34 -7.83 -3.39 -6.51
N PHE A 35 -8.85 -2.83 -5.86
CA PHE A 35 -8.98 -1.39 -5.68
C PHE A 35 -9.07 -1.06 -4.20
N MET A 36 -8.26 -0.09 -3.79
CA MET A 36 -8.23 0.44 -2.43
C MET A 36 -8.35 1.95 -2.45
N THR A 37 -8.64 2.50 -1.28
CA THR A 37 -8.72 3.94 -1.02
C THR A 37 -7.70 4.35 0.02
N HIS A 38 -7.60 5.64 0.29
CA HIS A 38 -6.82 6.15 1.40
C HIS A 38 -7.65 7.04 2.30
N PHE A 39 -7.10 7.31 3.48
CA PHE A 39 -7.56 8.34 4.38
C PHE A 39 -6.35 8.97 5.09
N VAL A 40 -6.57 10.06 5.82
CA VAL A 40 -5.52 10.72 6.62
C VAL A 40 -5.88 10.59 8.10
N VAL A 41 -4.97 10.05 8.89
CA VAL A 41 -5.11 9.91 10.36
C VAL A 41 -3.92 10.59 11.01
N ASP A 42 -4.17 11.55 11.89
CA ASP A 42 -3.12 12.36 12.55
C ASP A 42 -2.09 12.95 11.56
N GLY A 43 -2.58 13.42 10.41
CA GLY A 43 -1.74 13.98 9.34
C GLY A 43 -1.01 12.95 8.49
N LYS A 44 -1.17 11.64 8.74
CA LYS A 44 -0.45 10.56 8.05
C LYS A 44 -1.33 9.84 7.04
N PHE A 45 -0.78 9.55 5.87
CA PHE A 45 -1.46 8.80 4.83
C PHE A 45 -1.60 7.32 5.20
N VAL A 46 -2.83 6.80 5.19
CA VAL A 46 -3.14 5.39 5.44
C VAL A 46 -3.94 4.77 4.30
N ILE A 47 -3.62 3.53 3.96
CA ILE A 47 -4.33 2.74 2.95
C ILE A 47 -5.49 2.01 3.63
N ARG A 48 -6.65 1.97 2.95
CA ARG A 48 -7.89 1.38 3.44
C ARG A 48 -8.38 0.28 2.50
N MET A 49 -8.49 -0.94 3.04
CA MET A 49 -9.00 -2.11 2.36
C MET A 49 -10.39 -2.50 2.89
N ALA A 50 -11.37 -2.59 1.98
CA ALA A 50 -12.74 -2.96 2.29
C ALA A 50 -12.96 -4.47 2.08
N VAL A 51 -13.15 -5.20 3.19
CA VAL A 51 -13.27 -6.66 3.22
C VAL A 51 -14.71 -7.13 3.52
N GLY A 52 -15.67 -6.21 3.62
CA GLY A 52 -17.05 -6.50 4.08
C GLY A 52 -18.10 -6.60 2.99
N GLY A 53 -17.72 -6.84 1.73
CA GLY A 53 -18.68 -6.97 0.64
C GLY A 53 -19.41 -8.32 0.69
N ALA A 54 -20.66 -8.37 0.23
CA ALA A 54 -21.47 -9.60 0.25
C ALA A 54 -20.85 -10.77 -0.54
N MET A 55 -20.04 -10.46 -1.56
CA MET A 55 -19.31 -11.44 -2.39
C MET A 55 -17.82 -11.53 -2.02
N THR A 56 -17.39 -10.91 -0.93
CA THR A 56 -16.01 -11.01 -0.47
C THR A 56 -15.79 -12.35 0.22
N GLU A 57 -14.79 -13.10 -0.23
CA GLU A 57 -14.40 -14.39 0.32
C GLU A 57 -12.98 -14.31 0.85
N MET A 58 -12.57 -15.30 1.64
CA MET A 58 -11.21 -15.34 2.20
C MET A 58 -10.12 -15.30 1.10
N GLN A 59 -10.36 -15.98 -0.03
CA GLN A 59 -9.43 -15.98 -1.16
C GLN A 59 -9.20 -14.56 -1.69
N HIS A 60 -10.26 -13.75 -1.86
CA HIS A 60 -10.14 -12.36 -2.31
C HIS A 60 -9.25 -11.53 -1.38
N VAL A 61 -9.31 -11.77 -0.07
CA VAL A 61 -8.48 -11.08 0.93
C VAL A 61 -7.03 -11.51 0.84
N GLN A 62 -6.79 -12.82 0.69
CA GLN A 62 -5.44 -13.38 0.55
C GLN A 62 -4.77 -12.90 -0.73
N ASP A 63 -5.47 -12.96 -1.87
CA ASP A 63 -4.97 -12.50 -3.17
C ASP A 63 -4.65 -11.00 -3.15
N THR A 64 -5.53 -10.19 -2.53
CA THR A 64 -5.29 -8.75 -2.38
C THR A 64 -4.07 -8.49 -1.49
N TRP A 65 -3.89 -9.25 -0.42
CA TRP A 65 -2.74 -9.10 0.47
C TRP A 65 -1.43 -9.52 -0.19
N GLU A 66 -1.44 -10.58 -1.00
CA GLU A 66 -0.30 -10.98 -1.82
C GLU A 66 0.10 -9.91 -2.82
N LEU A 67 -0.88 -9.34 -3.53
CA LEU A 67 -0.66 -8.21 -4.43
C LEU A 67 -0.08 -6.98 -3.71
N VAL A 68 -0.57 -6.67 -2.50
CA VAL A 68 -0.01 -5.58 -1.68
C VAL A 68 1.46 -5.82 -1.37
N ARG A 69 1.86 -7.04 -1.02
CA ARG A 69 3.27 -7.37 -0.75
C ARG A 69 4.12 -7.26 -2.00
N GLU A 70 3.66 -7.82 -3.13
CA GLU A 70 4.32 -7.71 -4.44
C GLU A 70 4.59 -6.24 -4.80
N LYS A 71 3.55 -5.39 -4.72
CA LYS A 71 3.70 -3.95 -5.04
C LYS A 71 4.50 -3.17 -4.01
N ALA A 72 4.50 -3.58 -2.74
CA ALA A 72 5.33 -2.97 -1.72
C ALA A 72 6.82 -3.24 -1.97
N GLU A 73 7.17 -4.45 -2.42
CA GLU A 73 8.55 -4.80 -2.81
C GLU A 73 9.01 -3.98 -4.02
N GLU A 74 8.16 -3.82 -5.05
CA GLU A 74 8.45 -2.98 -6.22
C GLU A 74 8.67 -1.51 -5.82
N VAL A 75 7.79 -0.93 -5.00
CA VAL A 75 7.91 0.46 -4.54
C VAL A 75 9.17 0.65 -3.68
N GLY A 76 9.49 -0.33 -2.82
CA GLY A 76 10.72 -0.34 -2.03
C GLY A 76 11.99 -0.45 -2.89
N ALA A 77 11.99 -1.30 -3.91
CA ALA A 77 13.09 -1.42 -4.87
C ALA A 77 13.30 -0.12 -5.67
N LEU A 78 12.21 0.52 -6.11
CA LEU A 78 12.26 1.82 -6.80
C LEU A 78 12.76 2.97 -5.91
N GLN A 79 12.69 2.85 -4.58
CA GLN A 79 13.29 3.83 -3.67
C GLN A 79 14.79 3.59 -3.47
N ASN A 80 15.24 2.35 -3.40
CA ASN A 80 16.67 2.04 -3.36
C ASN A 80 17.42 2.60 -4.58
N GLU A 81 16.82 2.56 -5.76
CA GLU A 81 17.44 3.09 -6.98
C GLU A 81 17.45 4.62 -7.06
N ARG A 82 16.47 5.30 -6.45
CA ARG A 82 16.37 6.78 -6.44
C ARG A 82 17.31 7.45 -5.44
N ASN A 83 17.75 6.74 -4.39
CA ASN A 83 18.65 7.27 -3.36
C ASN A 83 20.15 7.16 -3.71
N VAL A 84 20.49 6.61 -4.88
CA VAL A 84 21.88 6.38 -5.33
C VAL A 84 22.32 7.38 -6.43
N ARG A 85 21.51 8.41 -6.71
CA ARG A 85 21.83 9.51 -7.63
C ARG A 85 21.87 10.83 -6.87
#